data_AF-A0A437URY9-F1
#
_entry.id   AF-A0A437URY9-F1
#
_cell.length_a   1.000
_cell.length_b   1.000
_cell.length_c   1.000
_cell.angle_alpha   90.00
_cell.angle_beta   90.00
_cell.angle_gamma   90.00
#
_symmetry.space_group_name_H-M   'P 1'
#
loop_
_entity.id
_entity.type
_entity.pdbx_description
1 polymer ?
#
loop_
_entity_poly.entity_id
_entity_poly.type
_entity_poly.pdbx_seq_one_letter_code
_entity_poly.pdbx_strand_id
1 'polypeptide(L)'
;MTQVSLDKVSVLCRQRGESFSSLERKLNFGPGQIKRWGTGRTDPTLGNLSKLADGLCVTINDILIGQRNTRNSLEERQMSFYQELYKSYQAFKAQELENPLQLAISSVAIGKYLDLDEHEGVMIPVWEQLLDIGK
;
A
#
# COMPACT_ATOMS: atom_id res chain seq x y z
N MET A 1 -17.65 14.66 -5.27
CA MET A 1 -18.46 13.57 -5.85
C MET A 1 -17.80 12.26 -5.46
N THR A 2 -18.51 11.39 -4.76
CA THR A 2 -17.95 10.15 -4.20
C THR A 2 -18.20 9.04 -5.21
N GLN A 3 -17.14 8.51 -5.83
CA GLN A 3 -17.29 7.52 -6.90
C GLN A 3 -16.79 6.14 -6.49
N VAL A 4 -17.52 5.11 -6.92
CA VAL A 4 -17.19 3.70 -6.70
C VAL A 4 -16.31 3.19 -7.84
N SER A 5 -15.21 2.50 -7.54
CA SER A 5 -14.32 1.94 -8.55
C SER A 5 -14.93 0.67 -9.15
N LEU A 6 -15.43 0.77 -10.39
CA LEU A 6 -16.01 -0.39 -11.08
C LEU A 6 -14.99 -1.51 -11.31
N ASP A 7 -13.73 -1.17 -11.53
CA ASP A 7 -12.67 -2.16 -11.74
C ASP A 7 -12.43 -2.98 -10.47
N LYS A 8 -12.28 -2.31 -9.31
CA LYS A 8 -12.08 -3.00 -8.03
C LYS A 8 -13.28 -3.88 -7.68
N VAL A 9 -14.50 -3.35 -7.82
CA VAL A 9 -15.72 -4.14 -7.57
C VAL A 9 -15.82 -5.31 -8.55
N SER A 10 -15.44 -5.13 -9.82
CA SER A 10 -15.44 -6.21 -10.82
C SER A 10 -14.50 -7.35 -10.43
N VAL A 11 -13.28 -7.03 -9.98
CA VAL A 11 -12.30 -8.01 -9.51
C VAL A 11 -12.85 -8.80 -8.31
N LEU A 12 -13.40 -8.10 -7.32
CA LEU A 12 -13.97 -8.74 -6.12
C LEU A 12 -15.17 -9.64 -6.46
N CYS A 13 -16.04 -9.22 -7.38
CA CYS A 13 -17.13 -10.05 -7.89
C CYS A 13 -16.61 -11.32 -8.58
N ARG A 14 -15.62 -11.19 -9.46
CA ARG A 14 -15.04 -12.33 -10.21
C ARG A 14 -14.40 -13.37 -9.29
N GLN A 15 -13.69 -12.93 -8.25
CA GLN A 15 -13.11 -13.83 -7.23
C GLN A 15 -14.17 -14.69 -6.51
N ARG A 16 -15.43 -14.26 -6.52
CA ARG A 16 -16.56 -14.93 -5.86
C ARG A 16 -17.48 -15.66 -6.83
N GLY A 17 -17.18 -15.64 -8.13
CA GLY A 17 -18.11 -16.14 -9.15
C GLY A 17 -19.42 -15.36 -9.23
N GLU A 18 -19.45 -14.13 -8.73
CA GLU A 18 -20.63 -13.26 -8.75
C GLU A 18 -20.54 -12.24 -9.91
N SER A 19 -21.70 -11.79 -10.40
CA SER A 19 -21.80 -10.67 -11.34
C SER A 19 -22.36 -9.43 -10.63
N PHE A 20 -22.16 -8.23 -11.20
CA PHE A 20 -22.76 -7.01 -10.65
C PHE A 20 -24.27 -7.14 -10.44
N SER A 21 -24.99 -7.71 -11.41
CA SER A 21 -26.43 -7.91 -11.30
C SER A 21 -26.81 -8.91 -10.20
N SER A 22 -25.98 -9.92 -9.97
CA SER A 22 -26.18 -10.86 -8.85
C SER A 22 -25.97 -10.17 -7.51
N LEU A 23 -24.88 -9.39 -7.39
CA LEU A 23 -24.55 -8.62 -6.20
C LEU A 23 -25.62 -7.55 -5.90
N GLU A 24 -26.08 -6.82 -6.91
CA GLU A 24 -27.15 -5.83 -6.76
C GLU A 24 -28.43 -6.47 -6.21
N ARG A 25 -28.84 -7.63 -6.74
CA ARG A 25 -30.00 -8.36 -6.19
C ARG A 25 -29.76 -8.83 -4.77
N LYS A 26 -28.59 -9.40 -4.47
CA LYS A 26 -28.21 -9.88 -3.13
C LYS A 26 -28.26 -8.76 -2.09
N LEU A 27 -27.88 -7.55 -2.48
CA LEU A 27 -27.85 -6.37 -1.62
C LEU A 27 -29.10 -5.49 -1.72
N ASN A 28 -30.16 -5.94 -2.41
CA ASN A 28 -31.38 -5.16 -2.64
C ASN A 28 -31.12 -3.76 -3.23
N PHE A 29 -30.16 -3.67 -4.16
CA PHE A 29 -29.93 -2.48 -4.97
C PHE A 29 -30.76 -2.53 -6.25
N GLY A 30 -31.08 -1.35 -6.76
CA GLY A 30 -31.73 -1.21 -8.07
C GLY A 30 -30.79 -1.67 -9.19
N PRO A 31 -31.33 -2.14 -10.33
CA PRO A 31 -30.52 -2.61 -11.45
C PRO A 31 -29.61 -1.49 -11.98
N GLY A 32 -28.32 -1.81 -12.13
CA GLY A 32 -27.28 -0.90 -12.60
C GLY A 32 -26.94 0.23 -11.64
N GLN A 33 -27.38 0.18 -10.38
CA GLN A 33 -27.10 1.19 -9.38
C GLN A 33 -25.60 1.31 -9.09
N ILE A 34 -24.88 0.20 -9.00
CA ILE A 34 -23.42 0.21 -8.79
C ILE A 34 -22.71 0.90 -9.97
N LYS A 35 -23.16 0.63 -11.19
CA LYS A 35 -22.62 1.26 -12.41
C LYS A 35 -22.87 2.77 -12.44
N ARG A 36 -24.02 3.23 -11.95
CA ARG A 36 -24.32 4.67 -11.84
C ARG A 36 -23.39 5.37 -10.85
N TRP A 37 -23.08 4.75 -9.72
CA TRP A 37 -22.12 5.27 -8.75
C TRP A 37 -20.71 5.37 -9.32
N GLY A 38 -20.27 4.38 -10.11
CA GLY A 38 -18.94 4.41 -10.71
C GLY A 38 -18.79 5.34 -11.92
N THR A 39 -19.90 5.70 -12.57
CA THR A 39 -19.89 6.67 -13.69
C THR A 39 -20.18 8.11 -13.24
N GLY A 40 -20.36 8.34 -11.93
CA GLY A 40 -20.69 9.66 -11.37
C GLY A 40 -22.08 10.16 -11.74
N ARG A 41 -22.97 9.31 -12.28
CA ARG A 41 -24.36 9.70 -12.61
C ARG A 41 -25.23 9.88 -11.37
N THR A 42 -24.84 9.28 -10.25
CA THR A 42 -25.57 9.36 -8.99
C THR A 42 -24.57 9.16 -7.86
N ASP A 43 -24.71 9.89 -6.77
CA ASP A 43 -23.87 9.69 -5.59
C ASP A 43 -24.43 8.58 -4.70
N PRO A 44 -23.59 7.66 -4.19
CA PRO A 44 -24.00 6.70 -3.18
C PRO A 44 -24.11 7.38 -1.80
N THR A 45 -25.07 6.94 -0.99
CA THR A 45 -25.12 7.30 0.44
C THR A 45 -24.10 6.49 1.23
N LEU A 46 -23.74 6.95 2.42
CA LEU A 46 -22.85 6.19 3.32
C LEU A 46 -23.39 4.79 3.63
N GLY A 47 -24.71 4.67 3.85
CA GLY A 47 -25.35 3.37 4.09
C GLY A 47 -25.25 2.43 2.88
N ASN A 48 -25.36 2.95 1.66
CA ASN A 48 -25.17 2.17 0.44
C ASN A 48 -23.71 1.72 0.27
N LEU A 49 -22.75 2.59 0.59
CA LEU A 49 -21.33 2.26 0.57
C LEU A 49 -20.98 1.17 1.60
N SER A 50 -21.47 1.30 2.84
CA SER A 50 -21.28 0.28 3.88
C SER A 50 -21.84 -1.05 3.41
N LYS A 51 -23.09 -1.06 2.93
CA LYS A 51 -23.75 -2.29 2.47
C LYS A 51 -23.02 -2.96 1.31
N LEU A 52 -22.49 -2.17 0.38
CA LEU A 52 -21.68 -2.69 -0.74
C LEU A 52 -20.36 -3.28 -0.24
N ALA A 53 -19.67 -2.58 0.67
CA ALA A 53 -18.42 -3.03 1.27
C ALA A 53 -18.61 -4.32 2.09
N ASP A 54 -19.66 -4.39 2.92
CA ASP A 54 -20.02 -5.57 3.70
C ASP A 54 -20.34 -6.77 2.79
N GLY A 55 -21.14 -6.54 1.73
CA GLY A 55 -21.46 -7.56 0.72
C GLY A 55 -20.24 -8.09 -0.03
N LEU A 56 -19.19 -7.26 -0.11
CA LEU A 56 -17.91 -7.57 -0.71
C LEU A 56 -16.84 -7.94 0.33
N CYS A 57 -17.18 -8.07 1.61
CA CYS A 57 -16.25 -8.34 2.73
C CYS A 57 -14.95 -7.52 2.66
N VAL A 58 -15.06 -6.23 2.34
CA VAL A 58 -13.97 -5.26 2.28
C VAL A 58 -14.38 -4.00 3.01
N THR A 59 -13.49 -3.01 3.09
CA THR A 59 -13.82 -1.69 3.65
C THR A 59 -14.39 -0.76 2.57
N ILE A 60 -15.06 0.32 2.99
CA ILE A 60 -15.53 1.36 2.06
C ILE A 60 -14.36 1.95 1.27
N ASN A 61 -13.21 2.13 1.88
CA ASN A 61 -12.01 2.66 1.23
C ASN A 61 -11.53 1.77 0.08
N ASP A 62 -11.66 0.46 0.22
CA ASP A 62 -11.26 -0.49 -0.82
C ASP A 62 -12.07 -0.32 -2.11
N ILE A 63 -13.32 0.12 -2.04
CA ILE A 63 -14.23 0.23 -3.20
C ILE A 63 -14.33 1.62 -3.81
N LEU A 64 -13.74 2.66 -3.21
CA LEU A 64 -13.79 4.03 -3.73
C LEU A 64 -12.69 4.32 -4.78
N ILE A 65 -13.02 5.21 -5.72
CA ILE A 65 -12.06 5.87 -6.62
C ILE A 65 -11.31 6.93 -5.80
N GLY A 66 -9.98 6.95 -5.88
CA GLY A 66 -9.15 7.95 -5.21
C GLY A 66 -8.29 7.42 -4.06
N GLN A 67 -8.54 6.20 -3.57
CA GLN A 67 -7.48 5.45 -2.89
C GLN A 67 -6.79 4.59 -3.94
N ARG A 68 -5.82 5.21 -4.61
CA ARG A 68 -4.72 4.49 -5.25
C ARG A 68 -4.05 3.65 -4.15
N ASN A 69 -4.49 2.41 -3.99
CA ASN A 69 -3.51 1.33 -3.92
C ASN A 69 -2.92 1.21 -5.33
N THR A 70 -2.14 2.22 -5.73
CA THR A 70 -1.07 1.99 -6.68
C THR A 70 -0.23 0.91 -6.03
N ARG A 71 -0.23 -0.27 -6.65
CA ARG A 71 0.82 -1.27 -6.46
C ARG A 71 2.13 -0.56 -6.13
N ASN A 72 2.59 -0.74 -4.90
CA ASN A 72 3.77 -0.13 -4.29
C ASN A 72 3.68 1.40 -4.18
N SER A 73 2.96 1.90 -3.17
CA SER A 73 3.13 3.29 -2.73
C SER A 73 4.60 3.54 -2.35
N LEU A 74 5.07 4.79 -2.46
CA LEU A 74 6.43 5.15 -2.02
C LEU A 74 6.65 4.70 -0.57
N GLU A 75 5.64 4.86 0.27
CA GLU A 75 5.62 4.44 1.67
C GLU A 75 5.72 2.92 1.83
N GLU A 76 5.02 2.12 1.02
CA GLU A 76 5.12 0.66 1.04
C GLU A 76 6.51 0.18 0.60
N ARG A 77 7.12 0.82 -0.41
CA ARG A 77 8.50 0.51 -0.85
C ARG A 77 9.52 0.88 0.22
N GLN A 78 9.34 2.04 0.83
CA GLN A 78 10.15 2.49 1.96
C GLN A 78 10.00 1.50 3.12
N MET A 79 8.77 1.08 3.45
CA MET A 79 8.50 0.18 4.56
C MET A 79 9.05 -1.23 4.33
N SER A 80 8.92 -1.79 3.12
CA SER A 80 9.53 -3.08 2.78
C SER A 80 11.05 -3.01 2.86
N PHE A 81 11.65 -1.90 2.43
CA PHE A 81 13.09 -1.67 2.54
C PHE A 81 13.56 -1.59 4.00
N TYR A 82 12.89 -0.80 4.85
CA TYR A 82 13.21 -0.74 6.28
C TYR A 82 13.10 -2.11 6.96
N GLN A 83 12.11 -2.91 6.56
CA GLN A 83 11.96 -4.27 7.08
C GLN A 83 13.10 -5.19 6.64
N GLU A 84 13.56 -5.10 5.38
CA GLU A 84 14.70 -5.88 4.89
C GLU A 84 16.02 -5.46 5.53
N LEU A 85 16.25 -4.14 5.69
CA LEU A 85 17.40 -3.62 6.45
C LEU A 85 17.37 -4.11 7.89
N TYR A 86 16.22 -4.04 8.55
CA TYR A 86 16.10 -4.47 9.94
C TYR A 86 16.32 -5.98 10.08
N LYS A 87 15.78 -6.81 9.17
CA LYS A 87 16.05 -8.25 9.15
C LYS A 87 17.53 -8.54 8.94
N SER A 88 18.19 -7.81 8.04
CA SER A 88 19.62 -7.96 7.77
C SER A 88 20.46 -7.53 8.98
N TYR A 89 20.09 -6.42 9.65
CA TYR A 89 20.69 -6.00 10.90
C TYR A 89 20.51 -7.02 12.02
N GLN A 90 19.31 -7.61 12.17
CA GLN A 90 19.07 -8.64 13.18
C GLN A 90 19.85 -9.91 12.89
N ALA A 91 19.93 -10.34 11.63
CA ALA A 91 20.75 -11.49 11.21
C ALA A 91 22.24 -11.22 11.46
N PHE A 92 22.72 -10.00 11.18
CA PHE A 92 24.09 -9.57 11.43
C PHE A 92 24.41 -9.48 12.93
N LYS A 93 23.52 -8.88 13.73
CA LYS A 93 23.62 -8.81 15.19
C LYS A 93 23.64 -10.20 15.82
N ALA A 94 22.90 -11.15 15.25
CA ALA A 94 22.90 -12.54 15.67
C ALA A 94 24.18 -13.30 15.29
N GLN A 95 25.03 -12.76 14.41
CA GLN A 95 26.26 -13.38 13.94
C GLN A 95 27.55 -12.83 14.56
N GLU A 96 27.48 -11.97 15.60
CA GLU A 96 28.64 -11.41 16.34
C GLU A 96 29.84 -11.06 15.42
N LEU A 97 29.62 -10.23 14.39
CA LEU A 97 30.71 -9.76 13.54
C LEU A 97 31.30 -8.44 14.06
N GLU A 98 32.59 -8.48 14.39
CA GLU A 98 33.45 -7.40 14.90
C GLU A 98 33.59 -6.15 13.99
N ASN A 99 32.93 -6.07 12.83
CA ASN A 99 33.24 -5.03 11.84
C ASN A 99 32.02 -4.17 11.39
N PRO A 100 31.82 -2.99 12.01
CA PRO A 100 30.71 -2.09 11.71
C PRO A 100 30.73 -1.48 10.29
N LEU A 101 31.84 -1.60 9.54
CA LEU A 101 31.96 -1.04 8.19
C LEU A 101 31.12 -1.79 7.14
N GLN A 102 30.85 -3.09 7.34
CA GLN A 102 30.02 -3.85 6.39
C GLN A 102 28.54 -3.44 6.43
N LEU A 103 28.06 -3.02 7.60
CA LEU A 103 26.71 -2.48 7.78
C LEU A 103 26.56 -1.10 7.10
N ALA A 104 27.61 -0.27 7.17
CA ALA A 104 27.68 1.02 6.51
C ALA A 104 27.72 0.87 4.97
N ILE A 105 28.51 -0.06 4.45
CA ILE A 105 28.63 -0.29 2.99
C ILE A 105 27.31 -0.83 2.41
N SER A 106 26.61 -1.72 3.12
CA SER A 106 25.33 -2.29 2.65
C SER A 106 24.19 -1.26 2.63
N SER A 107 24.12 -0.36 3.62
CA SER A 107 23.13 0.72 3.63
C SER A 107 23.34 1.75 2.51
N VAL A 108 24.61 2.05 2.17
CA VAL A 108 24.98 3.02 1.12
C VAL A 108 24.78 2.46 -0.29
N ALA A 109 25.09 1.18 -0.50
CA ALA A 109 24.89 0.52 -1.79
C ALA A 109 23.41 0.49 -2.19
N ILE A 110 22.51 0.35 -1.21
CA ILE A 110 21.07 0.31 -1.49
C ILE A 110 20.48 1.71 -1.73
N GLY A 111 20.97 2.75 -1.04
CA GLY A 111 20.58 4.14 -1.30
C GLY A 111 20.88 4.57 -2.75
N LYS A 112 22.07 4.23 -3.26
CA LYS A 112 22.48 4.52 -4.64
C LYS A 112 21.72 3.72 -5.71
N TYR A 113 21.31 2.50 -5.42
CA TYR A 113 20.59 1.65 -6.38
C TYR A 113 19.15 2.13 -6.63
N LEU A 114 18.61 2.98 -5.74
CA LEU A 114 17.22 3.44 -5.76
C LEU A 114 17.05 4.89 -6.23
N ASP A 115 18.10 5.55 -6.73
CA ASP A 115 18.07 6.95 -7.17
C ASP A 115 17.55 7.91 -6.07
N LEU A 116 17.84 7.59 -4.80
CA LEU A 116 17.47 8.40 -3.64
C LEU A 116 18.41 9.59 -3.42
N ASP A 117 19.33 9.84 -4.35
CA ASP A 117 20.37 10.87 -4.28
C ASP A 117 19.82 12.32 -4.27
N GLU A 118 18.56 12.57 -4.69
CA GLU A 118 18.00 13.93 -4.73
C GLU A 118 17.42 14.45 -3.41
N HIS A 119 17.35 13.62 -2.35
CA HIS A 119 16.91 14.09 -1.05
C HIS A 119 18.02 13.93 -0.02
N GLU A 120 18.94 14.90 -0.04
CA GLU A 120 20.08 15.15 0.87
C GLU A 120 19.80 15.05 2.39
N GLY A 121 18.57 14.75 2.82
CA GLY A 121 18.18 14.80 4.24
C GLY A 121 18.23 13.48 5.01
N VAL A 122 18.28 12.30 4.34
CA VAL A 122 18.04 11.02 5.05
C VAL A 122 19.31 10.26 5.41
N MET A 123 20.41 10.46 4.66
CA MET A 123 21.65 9.70 4.90
C MET A 123 22.57 10.33 5.96
N ILE A 124 22.50 11.65 6.19
CA ILE A 124 23.44 12.38 7.06
C ILE A 124 23.44 11.90 8.53
N PRO A 125 22.30 11.60 9.19
CA PRO A 125 22.30 11.28 10.63
C PRO A 125 22.99 9.95 10.96
N VAL A 126 22.91 8.97 10.05
CA VAL A 126 23.50 7.64 10.27
C VAL A 126 25.02 7.68 10.10
N TRP A 127 25.52 8.52 9.19
CA TRP A 127 26.96 8.70 8.98
C TRP A 127 27.66 9.39 10.15
N GLU A 128 27.03 10.41 10.76
CA GLU A 128 27.60 11.10 11.92
C GLU A 128 27.72 10.17 13.13
N GLN A 129 26.71 9.33 13.38
CA GLN A 129 26.76 8.36 14.48
C GLN A 129 27.80 7.24 14.24
N LEU A 130 28.03 6.82 13.00
CA LEU A 130 29.02 5.79 12.67
C LEU A 130 30.47 6.31 12.73
N LEU A 131 30.70 7.58 12.40
CA LEU A 131 32.03 8.21 12.50
C LEU A 131 32.46 8.45 13.95
N ASP A 132 31.52 8.62 14.88
CA ASP A 132 31.82 8.76 16.31
C ASP A 132 32.11 7.41 17.01
N ILE A 133 31.62 6.28 16.46
CA ILE A 133 31.94 4.94 16.97
C ILE A 133 33.38 4.51 16.60
N GLY A 134 34.01 5.18 15.63
CA GLY A 134 35.36 4.90 15.16
C GLY A 134 36.49 5.74 15.79
N LYS A 135 36.21 6.53 16.82
CA LYS A 135 37.20 7.29 17.61
C LYS A 135 37.33 6.69 19.02
#